data_AF-A0A3B5M6D8-F1
#
_entry.id   AF-A0A3B5M6D8-F1
#
_cell.length_a   1.000
_cell.length_b   1.000
_cell.length_c   1.000
_cell.angle_alpha   90.00
_cell.angle_beta   90.00
_cell.angle_gamma   90.00
#
_symmetry.space_group_name_H-M   'P 1'
#
loop_
_entity.id
_entity.type
_entity.pdbx_description
1 polymer ?
#
loop_
_entity_poly.entity_id
_entity_poly.type
_entity_poly.pdbx_seq_one_letter_code
_entity_poly.pdbx_strand_id
1 'polypeptide(L)'
;GPWRHFRTVLSALTGRCSRQQPLTTTRSTSMSTRTDLGSEYVLLFRDGQFDVGNQNPSYQNRVDLVDQQMKDGNVSLVLKNLTTNDTGLYQCQVQNEGSLDTELIRTIRLEVLIPPVLLPVSGALIDVAKHLGNLSFNIWNKMKHLVSYTPVVLDPNSANFELILSEDLTSVRCGQKQNIPDNPERFDFFRIVLGSEGFMTGTYSWDVEVGDNTDWFVGVASQDVQRKGNHPSRLWRIGCIDGQYMARALSEPSTVLEPMGKVAVYVDCPAGTLSFYRVSSDTLIHIYTANTKFTEPLYPGFGFDNKTGSWMSLCSL
;
A
#
# COMPACT_ATOMS: atom_id res chain seq x y z
N GLY A 1 -5.82 2.50 -25.72
CA GLY A 1 -5.64 1.14 -25.17
C GLY A 1 -6.81 0.81 -24.25
N PRO A 2 -7.26 -0.45 -24.18
CA PRO A 2 -8.55 -0.85 -23.60
C PRO A 2 -8.53 -0.89 -22.06
N TRP A 3 -8.15 0.22 -21.42
CA TRP A 3 -8.06 0.34 -19.95
C TRP A 3 -8.87 1.52 -19.40
N ARG A 4 -9.95 1.89 -20.10
CA ARG A 4 -11.01 2.72 -19.53
C ARG A 4 -12.24 1.82 -19.48
N HIS A 5 -12.72 1.51 -18.27
CA HIS A 5 -14.01 0.86 -17.90
C HIS A 5 -13.92 -0.36 -16.97
N PHE A 6 -13.21 -0.29 -15.85
CA PHE A 6 -13.55 -1.15 -14.70
C PHE A 6 -13.49 -0.35 -13.39
N ARG A 7 -14.63 0.27 -13.05
CA ARG A 7 -14.95 0.79 -11.71
C ARG A 7 -15.99 -0.16 -11.08
N THR A 8 -15.76 -0.53 -9.82
CA THR A 8 -16.68 -1.16 -8.82
C THR A 8 -17.04 -2.65 -9.13
N VAL A 9 -17.08 -3.63 -8.22
CA VAL A 9 -17.69 -3.70 -6.88
C VAL A 9 -17.08 -4.84 -6.03
N LEU A 10 -16.64 -4.52 -4.81
CA LEU A 10 -16.63 -5.46 -3.68
C LEU A 10 -16.99 -4.63 -2.45
N SER A 11 -18.29 -4.37 -2.30
CA SER A 11 -18.83 -3.55 -1.23
C SER A 11 -19.35 -4.44 -0.11
N ALA A 12 -18.95 -4.17 1.13
CA ALA A 12 -19.79 -4.48 2.27
C ALA A 12 -21.18 -3.88 2.00
N LEU A 13 -22.25 -4.66 2.19
CA LEU A 13 -23.58 -4.11 2.05
C LEU A 13 -24.02 -3.54 3.39
N THR A 14 -24.03 -2.22 3.48
CA THR A 14 -24.61 -1.52 4.61
C THR A 14 -26.09 -1.30 4.33
N GLY A 15 -26.94 -2.20 4.82
CA GLY A 15 -28.38 -1.98 4.79
C GLY A 15 -28.75 -0.89 5.78
N ARG A 16 -29.02 0.34 5.31
CA ARG A 16 -29.38 1.44 6.21
C ARG A 16 -30.70 1.11 6.93
N CYS A 17 -30.60 0.86 8.23
CA CYS A 17 -31.70 0.72 9.17
C CYS A 17 -31.54 1.78 10.25
N SER A 18 -32.35 2.83 10.17
CA SER A 18 -32.33 3.95 11.10
C SER A 18 -33.74 4.27 11.55
N ARG A 19 -33.93 4.42 12.85
CA ARG A 19 -35.19 4.87 13.44
C ARG A 19 -35.32 6.39 13.28
N GLN A 20 -36.53 6.89 13.04
CA GLN A 20 -36.76 8.34 12.87
C GLN A 20 -36.69 9.12 14.18
N GLN A 21 -36.93 8.44 15.32
CA GLN A 21 -36.76 9.02 16.65
C GLN A 21 -35.52 8.40 17.32
N PRO A 22 -34.69 9.22 18.00
CA PRO A 22 -33.52 8.71 18.71
C PRO A 22 -33.92 7.71 19.78
N LEU A 23 -33.07 6.72 20.04
CA LEU A 23 -33.28 5.77 21.12
C LEU A 23 -33.22 6.54 22.45
N THR A 24 -34.31 6.50 23.19
CA THR A 24 -34.48 7.25 24.45
C THR A 24 -33.66 6.68 25.60
N THR A 25 -33.02 5.52 25.43
CA THR A 25 -32.31 4.80 26.50
C THR A 25 -31.11 4.03 25.97
N THR A 26 -29.99 4.07 26.71
CA THR A 26 -28.70 3.45 26.37
C THR A 26 -28.72 1.90 26.40
N ARG A 27 -29.83 1.29 26.84
CA ARG A 27 -30.03 -0.18 26.97
C ARG A 27 -31.05 -0.74 25.98
N SER A 28 -31.12 -0.17 24.79
CA SER A 28 -32.00 -0.68 23.74
C SER A 28 -31.41 -1.97 23.15
N THR A 29 -32.26 -2.96 22.88
CA THR A 29 -31.86 -4.20 22.22
C THR A 29 -32.07 -4.06 20.71
N SER A 30 -31.02 -4.26 19.92
CA SER A 30 -31.12 -4.34 18.46
C SER A 30 -31.01 -5.80 18.02
N MET A 31 -31.96 -6.23 17.19
CA MET A 31 -32.04 -7.59 16.69
C MET A 31 -32.19 -7.58 15.17
N SER A 32 -31.31 -8.31 14.50
CA SER A 32 -31.40 -8.61 13.08
C SER A 32 -31.74 -10.08 12.91
N THR A 33 -32.88 -10.36 12.27
CA THR A 33 -33.31 -11.72 11.93
C THR A 33 -33.46 -11.87 10.43
N ARG A 34 -33.56 -13.12 9.99
CA ARG A 34 -33.94 -13.48 8.63
C ARG A 34 -35.22 -14.27 8.68
N THR A 35 -36.13 -13.98 7.76
CA THR A 35 -37.49 -14.55 7.77
C THR A 35 -37.52 -16.07 7.61
N ASP A 36 -36.45 -16.67 7.11
CA ASP A 36 -36.30 -18.11 6.86
C ASP A 36 -35.46 -18.85 7.91
N LEU A 37 -34.90 -18.16 8.92
CA LEU A 37 -34.07 -18.78 9.98
C LEU A 37 -34.85 -19.24 11.22
N GLY A 38 -36.18 -19.17 11.20
CA GLY A 38 -37.01 -19.60 12.33
C GLY A 38 -36.74 -18.77 13.59
N SER A 39 -36.25 -19.40 14.67
CA SER A 39 -35.93 -18.75 15.94
C SER A 39 -34.50 -18.25 16.06
N GLU A 40 -33.61 -18.59 15.12
CA GLU A 40 -32.22 -18.13 15.12
C GLU A 40 -32.12 -16.68 14.60
N TYR A 41 -31.19 -15.91 15.15
CA TYR A 41 -30.95 -14.54 14.73
C TYR A 41 -29.61 -14.39 13.99
N VAL A 42 -29.55 -13.38 13.11
CA VAL A 42 -28.34 -12.98 12.38
C VAL A 42 -27.40 -12.22 13.32
N LEU A 43 -27.95 -11.30 14.12
CA LEU A 43 -27.24 -10.54 15.14
C LEU A 43 -28.22 -10.12 16.24
N LEU A 44 -27.81 -10.25 17.50
CA LEU A 44 -28.50 -9.68 18.64
C LEU A 44 -27.50 -8.87 19.46
N PHE A 45 -27.82 -7.61 19.72
CA PHE A 45 -27.01 -6.71 20.54
C PHE A 45 -27.86 -6.15 21.68
N ARG A 46 -27.45 -6.40 22.91
CA ARG A 46 -28.17 -6.03 24.14
C ARG A 46 -27.16 -5.63 25.21
N ASP A 47 -27.48 -4.60 25.99
CA ASP A 47 -26.67 -4.14 27.13
C ASP A 47 -25.18 -3.89 26.79
N GLY A 48 -24.92 -3.41 25.57
CA GLY A 48 -23.57 -3.11 25.11
C GLY A 48 -22.74 -4.33 24.67
N GLN A 49 -23.36 -5.51 24.54
CA GLN A 49 -22.69 -6.75 24.16
C GLN A 49 -23.45 -7.49 23.04
N PHE A 50 -22.72 -8.28 22.26
CA PHE A 50 -23.31 -9.20 21.29
C PHE A 50 -23.74 -10.49 22.00
N ASP A 51 -24.99 -10.88 21.82
CA ASP A 51 -25.48 -12.18 22.27
C ASP A 51 -25.17 -13.22 21.19
N VAL A 52 -24.44 -14.26 21.59
CA VAL A 52 -24.01 -15.35 20.70
C VAL A 52 -24.77 -16.65 20.97
N GLY A 53 -25.70 -16.68 21.92
CA GLY A 53 -26.31 -17.91 22.43
C GLY A 53 -27.14 -18.67 21.40
N ASN A 54 -27.92 -17.97 20.60
CA ASN A 54 -28.77 -18.50 19.52
C ASN A 54 -28.48 -17.82 18.17
N GLN A 55 -27.25 -17.31 18.00
CA GLN A 55 -26.82 -16.74 16.74
C GLN A 55 -26.63 -17.85 15.71
N ASN A 56 -27.23 -17.70 14.52
CA ASN A 56 -27.07 -18.69 13.46
C ASN A 56 -25.58 -18.82 13.08
N PRO A 57 -25.02 -20.06 13.05
CA PRO A 57 -23.60 -20.30 12.81
C PRO A 57 -23.06 -19.68 11.52
N SER A 58 -23.89 -19.53 10.49
CA SER A 58 -23.49 -18.96 9.19
C SER A 58 -23.06 -17.49 9.28
N TYR A 59 -23.45 -16.79 10.35
CA TYR A 59 -23.20 -15.36 10.55
C TYR A 59 -22.12 -15.05 11.60
N GLN A 60 -21.65 -16.06 12.34
CA GLN A 60 -20.62 -15.88 13.35
C GLN A 60 -19.36 -15.26 12.72
N ASN A 61 -18.77 -14.27 13.42
CA ASN A 61 -17.59 -13.50 12.98
C ASN A 61 -17.75 -12.74 11.65
N ARG A 62 -18.97 -12.63 11.11
CA ARG A 62 -19.26 -11.98 9.83
C ARG A 62 -20.17 -10.76 9.95
N VAL A 63 -20.73 -10.50 11.12
CA VAL A 63 -21.69 -9.42 11.36
C VAL A 63 -21.18 -8.42 12.38
N ASP A 64 -21.54 -7.16 12.19
CA ASP A 64 -21.22 -6.05 13.10
C ASP A 64 -22.32 -4.97 13.02
N LEU A 65 -22.34 -4.03 13.96
CA LEU A 65 -23.16 -2.83 13.85
C LEU A 65 -22.35 -1.70 13.20
N VAL A 66 -23.03 -0.87 12.40
CA VAL A 66 -22.44 0.36 11.86
C VAL A 66 -22.09 1.34 12.98
N ASP A 67 -22.95 1.40 14.00
CA ASP A 67 -22.71 2.18 15.21
C ASP A 67 -23.22 1.42 16.44
N GLN A 68 -22.29 0.95 17.28
CA GLN A 68 -22.61 0.25 18.53
C GLN A 68 -23.17 1.19 19.61
N GLN A 69 -22.96 2.49 19.47
CA GLN A 69 -23.56 3.51 20.34
C GLN A 69 -24.98 3.86 19.89
N MET A 70 -25.40 3.38 18.71
CA MET A 70 -26.71 3.60 18.10
C MET A 70 -27.13 5.07 18.09
N LYS A 71 -26.16 5.97 17.88
CA LYS A 71 -26.41 7.41 17.83
C LYS A 71 -27.38 7.71 16.69
N ASP A 72 -28.24 8.69 16.92
CA ASP A 72 -29.27 9.12 15.97
C ASP A 72 -30.22 7.97 15.54
N GLY A 73 -30.33 6.91 16.34
CA GLY A 73 -31.20 5.76 16.06
C GLY A 73 -30.68 4.84 14.94
N ASN A 74 -29.40 4.90 14.59
CA ASN A 74 -28.79 4.03 13.58
C ASN A 74 -28.49 2.64 14.16
N VAL A 75 -29.23 1.65 13.69
CA VAL A 75 -29.07 0.24 14.07
C VAL A 75 -28.70 -0.62 12.86
N SER A 76 -28.07 -0.01 11.86
CA SER A 76 -27.67 -0.68 10.63
C SER A 76 -26.64 -1.76 10.92
N LEU A 77 -26.79 -2.90 10.25
CA LEU A 77 -25.88 -4.03 10.32
C LEU A 77 -24.91 -4.02 9.13
N VAL A 78 -23.67 -4.42 9.38
CA VAL A 78 -22.65 -4.73 8.37
C VAL A 78 -22.50 -6.24 8.28
N LEU A 79 -22.80 -6.82 7.11
CA LEU A 79 -22.52 -8.22 6.81
C LEU A 79 -21.28 -8.31 5.91
N LYS A 80 -20.26 -9.03 6.38
CA LYS A 80 -18.96 -9.21 5.73
C LYS A 80 -18.91 -10.56 5.00
N ASN A 81 -18.07 -10.64 3.96
CA ASN A 81 -17.84 -11.85 3.16
C ASN A 81 -19.14 -12.47 2.62
N LEU A 82 -19.91 -11.70 1.84
CA LEU A 82 -21.20 -12.13 1.29
C LEU A 82 -21.09 -13.38 0.40
N THR A 83 -22.06 -14.27 0.52
CA THR A 83 -22.26 -15.50 -0.24
C THR A 83 -23.68 -15.53 -0.78
N THR A 84 -23.97 -16.40 -1.75
CA THR A 84 -25.35 -16.54 -2.27
C THR A 84 -26.36 -16.96 -1.22
N ASN A 85 -25.92 -17.72 -0.22
CA ASN A 85 -26.77 -18.16 0.87
C ASN A 85 -27.23 -16.99 1.74
N ASP A 86 -26.58 -15.83 1.64
CA ASP A 86 -26.99 -14.59 2.32
C ASP A 86 -28.11 -13.84 1.56
N THR A 87 -28.56 -14.34 0.41
CA THR A 87 -29.75 -13.80 -0.27
C THR A 87 -31.00 -14.08 0.57
N GLY A 88 -31.77 -13.04 0.87
CA GLY A 88 -32.95 -13.18 1.73
C GLY A 88 -33.55 -11.85 2.20
N LEU A 89 -34.59 -11.96 3.02
CA LEU A 89 -35.22 -10.82 3.68
C LEU A 89 -34.70 -10.70 5.10
N TYR A 90 -34.03 -9.58 5.38
CA TYR A 90 -33.48 -9.25 6.68
C TYR A 90 -34.42 -8.28 7.38
N GLN A 91 -34.77 -8.59 8.62
CA GLN A 91 -35.61 -7.75 9.45
C GLN A 91 -34.77 -7.10 10.53
N CYS A 92 -34.83 -5.78 10.59
CA CYS A 92 -34.19 -4.96 11.59
C CYS A 92 -35.23 -4.56 12.63
N GLN A 93 -35.04 -5.01 13.86
CA GLN A 93 -35.98 -4.91 14.94
C GLN A 93 -35.30 -4.28 16.16
N VAL A 94 -36.04 -3.46 16.90
CA VAL A 94 -35.55 -2.86 18.15
C VAL A 94 -36.56 -3.04 19.26
N GLN A 95 -36.07 -3.29 20.45
CA GLN A 95 -36.85 -3.35 21.67
C GLN A 95 -36.31 -2.32 22.68
N ASN A 96 -37.19 -1.46 23.19
CA ASN A 96 -36.86 -0.48 24.22
C ASN A 96 -36.90 -1.11 25.61
N GLU A 97 -36.07 -0.60 26.52
CA GLU A 97 -36.03 -1.04 27.92
C GLU A 97 -37.42 -0.85 28.58
N GLY A 98 -37.98 -1.92 29.14
CA GLY A 98 -39.31 -1.92 29.78
C GLY A 98 -40.49 -2.27 28.86
N SER A 99 -40.28 -2.45 27.55
CA SER A 99 -41.30 -2.92 26.60
C SER A 99 -41.11 -4.40 26.27
N LEU A 100 -42.19 -5.19 26.33
CA LEU A 100 -42.19 -6.57 25.80
C LEU A 100 -42.36 -6.59 24.28
N ASP A 101 -42.89 -5.51 23.70
CA ASP A 101 -43.10 -5.41 22.26
C ASP A 101 -41.82 -5.04 21.53
N THR A 102 -41.58 -5.73 20.42
CA THR A 102 -40.48 -5.51 19.50
C THR A 102 -40.97 -4.70 18.29
N GLU A 103 -40.32 -3.59 18.00
CA GLU A 103 -40.64 -2.70 16.88
C GLU A 103 -39.85 -3.11 15.63
N LEU A 104 -40.55 -3.43 14.53
CA LEU A 104 -39.90 -3.65 13.22
C LEU A 104 -39.63 -2.30 12.56
N ILE A 105 -38.35 -1.93 12.45
CA ILE A 105 -37.94 -0.68 11.82
C ILE A 105 -37.96 -0.79 10.30
N ARG A 106 -37.37 -1.87 9.77
CA ARG A 106 -37.27 -2.07 8.32
C ARG A 106 -37.05 -3.53 7.95
N THR A 107 -37.64 -3.92 6.83
CA THR A 107 -37.26 -5.15 6.12
C THR A 107 -36.39 -4.78 4.92
N ILE A 108 -35.24 -5.40 4.79
CA ILE A 108 -34.26 -5.17 3.71
C ILE A 108 -34.14 -6.46 2.90
N ARG A 109 -34.37 -6.37 1.59
CA ARG A 109 -34.10 -7.47 0.67
C ARG A 109 -32.64 -7.40 0.24
N LEU A 110 -31.87 -8.43 0.60
CA LEU A 110 -30.52 -8.63 0.11
C LEU A 110 -30.58 -9.66 -1.03
N GLU A 111 -30.05 -9.27 -2.18
CA GLU A 111 -29.90 -10.15 -3.33
C GLU A 111 -28.42 -10.23 -3.69
N VAL A 112 -27.79 -11.35 -3.37
CA VAL A 112 -26.40 -11.63 -3.70
C VAL A 112 -26.40 -12.37 -5.03
N LEU A 113 -26.27 -11.62 -6.11
CA LEU A 113 -26.22 -12.16 -7.46
C LEU A 113 -24.83 -12.76 -7.71
N ILE A 114 -24.79 -14.05 -8.06
CA ILE A 114 -23.61 -14.58 -8.77
C ILE A 114 -23.71 -14.04 -10.20
N PRO A 115 -22.66 -13.40 -10.76
CA PRO A 115 -22.63 -13.16 -12.19
C PRO A 115 -22.76 -14.53 -12.92
N PRO A 116 -23.59 -14.61 -13.98
CA PRO A 116 -24.08 -15.89 -14.50
C PRO A 116 -22.93 -16.84 -14.85
N VAL A 117 -22.84 -17.94 -14.10
CA VAL A 117 -22.16 -19.17 -14.51
C VAL A 117 -23.26 -20.10 -15.01
N LEU A 118 -23.34 -20.25 -16.34
CA LEU A 118 -24.22 -21.22 -16.97
C LEU A 118 -23.78 -22.63 -16.53
N LEU A 119 -24.71 -23.44 -16.02
CA LEU A 119 -24.49 -24.88 -15.82
C LEU A 119 -24.08 -25.52 -17.15
N PRO A 120 -23.16 -26.50 -17.17
CA PRO A 120 -22.62 -27.03 -18.41
C PRO A 120 -23.70 -27.79 -19.17
N VAL A 121 -24.10 -27.25 -20.33
CA VAL A 121 -24.55 -28.08 -21.45
C VAL A 121 -23.29 -28.75 -21.99
N SER A 122 -23.34 -30.08 -22.08
CA SER A 122 -22.28 -30.95 -22.60
C SER A 122 -21.64 -30.35 -23.87
N GLY A 123 -20.33 -30.09 -23.84
CA GLY A 123 -19.53 -29.85 -25.04
C GLY A 123 -18.89 -28.47 -25.26
N ALA A 124 -18.92 -27.52 -24.31
CA ALA A 124 -18.25 -26.22 -24.49
C ALA A 124 -16.93 -26.14 -23.72
N LEU A 125 -15.83 -25.84 -24.42
CA LEU A 125 -14.50 -25.65 -23.83
C LEU A 125 -14.51 -24.61 -22.70
N ILE A 126 -13.78 -24.91 -21.63
CA ILE A 126 -13.47 -23.96 -20.56
C ILE A 126 -12.82 -22.71 -21.18
N ASP A 127 -13.35 -21.53 -20.86
CA ASP A 127 -12.63 -20.26 -21.09
C ASP A 127 -11.50 -20.18 -20.07
N VAL A 128 -10.40 -20.87 -20.40
CA VAL A 128 -9.22 -21.01 -19.55
C VAL A 128 -8.66 -19.63 -19.20
N ALA A 129 -8.74 -18.65 -20.12
CA ALA A 129 -8.21 -17.31 -19.92
C ALA A 129 -8.96 -16.56 -18.81
N LYS A 130 -10.30 -16.61 -18.83
CA LYS A 130 -11.12 -15.94 -17.80
C LYS A 130 -10.98 -16.60 -16.43
N HIS A 131 -10.93 -17.93 -16.38
CA HIS A 131 -10.78 -18.66 -15.12
C HIS A 131 -9.41 -18.42 -14.49
N LEU A 132 -8.33 -18.52 -15.28
CA LEU A 132 -6.97 -18.22 -14.81
C LEU A 132 -6.81 -16.75 -14.42
N GLY A 133 -7.45 -15.82 -15.14
CA GLY A 133 -7.43 -14.39 -14.80
C GLY A 133 -8.05 -14.09 -13.43
N ASN A 134 -9.23 -14.65 -13.13
CA ASN A 134 -9.88 -14.48 -11.83
C ASN A 134 -9.12 -15.14 -10.68
N LEU A 135 -8.56 -16.33 -10.93
CA LEU A 135 -7.74 -17.01 -9.94
C LEU A 135 -6.47 -16.18 -9.64
N SER A 136 -5.78 -15.72 -10.69
CA SER A 136 -4.59 -14.86 -10.57
C SER A 136 -4.91 -13.57 -9.81
N PHE A 137 -6.05 -12.94 -10.11
CA PHE A 137 -6.49 -11.71 -9.42
C PHE A 137 -6.80 -11.93 -7.94
N ASN A 138 -7.54 -12.99 -7.58
CA ASN A 138 -7.88 -13.29 -6.20
C ASN A 138 -6.65 -13.67 -5.37
N ILE A 139 -5.72 -14.39 -5.98
CA ILE A 139 -4.42 -14.71 -5.40
C ILE A 139 -3.62 -13.42 -5.18
N TRP A 140 -3.50 -12.55 -6.20
CA TRP A 140 -2.82 -11.26 -6.10
C TRP A 140 -3.41 -10.36 -5.00
N ASN A 141 -4.75 -10.26 -4.92
CA ASN A 141 -5.41 -9.44 -3.90
C ASN A 141 -5.20 -9.93 -2.46
N LYS A 142 -5.00 -11.25 -2.27
CA LYS A 142 -4.63 -11.81 -0.97
C LYS A 142 -3.13 -11.66 -0.69
N MET A 143 -2.30 -11.73 -1.73
CA MET A 143 -0.85 -11.57 -1.62
C MET A 143 -0.39 -10.12 -1.47
N LYS A 144 -1.14 -9.12 -1.98
CA LYS A 144 -0.68 -7.71 -2.00
C LYS A 144 -0.36 -7.09 -0.64
N HIS A 145 -0.92 -7.62 0.45
CA HIS A 145 -0.61 -7.17 1.82
C HIS A 145 0.49 -8.01 2.49
N LEU A 146 0.88 -9.11 1.87
CA LEU A 146 1.95 -10.02 2.31
C LEU A 146 3.24 -9.79 1.50
N VAL A 147 3.15 -9.03 0.41
CA VAL A 147 4.25 -8.71 -0.50
C VAL A 147 4.49 -7.21 -0.41
N SER A 148 5.63 -6.85 0.17
CA SER A 148 6.19 -5.51 0.08
C SER A 148 6.74 -5.31 -1.33
N TYR A 149 6.26 -4.29 -2.05
CA TYR A 149 6.81 -3.92 -3.36
C TYR A 149 7.63 -2.64 -3.24
N THR A 150 8.94 -2.75 -3.46
CA THR A 150 9.81 -1.59 -3.69
C THR A 150 10.01 -1.44 -5.20
N PRO A 151 9.80 -0.23 -5.76
CA PRO A 151 10.03 0.01 -7.19
C PRO A 151 11.50 -0.08 -7.60
N VAL A 152 12.41 -0.21 -6.62
CA VAL A 152 13.86 -0.33 -6.81
C VAL A 152 14.34 -1.57 -6.05
N VAL A 153 15.26 -2.31 -6.68
CA VAL A 153 16.01 -3.41 -6.08
C VAL A 153 17.49 -3.07 -6.22
N LEU A 154 18.23 -3.04 -5.12
CA LEU A 154 19.65 -2.70 -5.11
C LEU A 154 20.48 -3.82 -5.77
N ASP A 155 21.47 -3.45 -6.60
CA ASP A 155 22.33 -4.41 -7.30
C ASP A 155 23.63 -4.68 -6.51
N PRO A 156 23.81 -5.89 -5.95
CA PRO A 156 25.05 -6.27 -5.24
C PRO A 156 26.29 -6.25 -6.13
N ASN A 157 26.17 -6.37 -7.45
CA ASN A 157 27.31 -6.31 -8.36
C ASN A 157 27.83 -4.88 -8.57
N SER A 158 26.98 -3.88 -8.31
CA SER A 158 27.38 -2.47 -8.34
C SER A 158 27.95 -1.98 -7.00
N ALA A 159 27.50 -2.55 -5.89
CA ALA A 159 27.81 -2.06 -4.54
C ALA A 159 29.32 -2.07 -4.22
N ASN A 160 29.83 -0.97 -3.69
CA ASN A 160 31.21 -0.90 -3.21
C ASN A 160 31.52 -1.94 -2.11
N PHE A 161 32.80 -2.32 -2.00
CA PHE A 161 33.29 -3.31 -1.04
C PHE A 161 32.94 -3.00 0.43
N GLU A 162 32.78 -1.73 0.80
CA GLU A 162 32.43 -1.30 2.16
C GLU A 162 30.90 -1.20 2.40
N LEU A 163 30.06 -1.51 1.41
CA LEU A 163 28.59 -1.46 1.53
C LEU A 163 27.99 -2.82 1.82
N ILE A 164 27.13 -2.88 2.83
CA ILE A 164 26.35 -4.07 3.20
C ILE A 164 24.90 -3.83 2.80
N LEU A 165 24.34 -4.75 2.02
CA LEU A 165 22.95 -4.76 1.61
C LEU A 165 22.12 -5.67 2.53
N SER A 166 20.84 -5.35 2.70
CA SER A 166 19.88 -6.27 3.33
C SER A 166 19.61 -7.48 2.44
N GLU A 167 19.11 -8.58 3.01
CA GLU A 167 18.83 -9.81 2.27
C GLU A 167 17.78 -9.63 1.17
N ASP A 168 16.83 -8.73 1.38
CA ASP A 168 15.78 -8.37 0.42
C ASP A 168 16.20 -7.28 -0.59
N LEU A 169 17.45 -6.79 -0.50
CA LEU A 169 18.03 -5.79 -1.40
C LEU A 169 17.27 -4.45 -1.44
N THR A 170 16.60 -4.09 -0.34
CA THR A 170 15.87 -2.82 -0.21
C THR A 170 16.60 -1.80 0.66
N SER A 171 17.60 -2.23 1.43
CA SER A 171 18.37 -1.37 2.34
C SER A 171 19.87 -1.51 2.14
N VAL A 172 20.60 -0.43 2.43
CA VAL A 172 22.05 -0.38 2.39
C VAL A 172 22.60 0.38 3.59
N ARG A 173 23.78 -0.03 4.07
CA ARG A 173 24.56 0.71 5.07
C ARG A 173 26.06 0.55 4.84
N CYS A 174 26.85 1.42 5.46
CA CYS A 174 28.28 1.21 5.57
C CYS A 174 28.62 0.06 6.53
N GLY A 175 29.70 -0.64 6.20
CA GLY A 175 30.26 -1.72 7.01
C GLY A 175 31.77 -1.85 6.82
N GLN A 176 32.28 -3.02 7.18
CA GLN A 176 33.67 -3.35 6.91
C GLN A 176 33.87 -3.73 5.45
N LYS A 177 35.08 -3.52 4.94
CA LYS A 177 35.45 -3.94 3.59
C LYS A 177 35.30 -5.45 3.46
N GLN A 178 34.48 -5.87 2.50
CA GLN A 178 34.21 -7.27 2.19
C GLN A 178 35.18 -7.80 1.14
N ASN A 179 35.41 -9.12 1.18
CA ASN A 179 36.24 -9.82 0.20
C ASN A 179 35.36 -10.34 -0.95
N ILE A 180 34.96 -9.45 -1.85
CA ILE A 180 34.12 -9.74 -3.01
C ILE A 180 34.86 -9.39 -4.32
N PRO A 181 34.50 -10.01 -5.46
CA PRO A 181 35.20 -9.78 -6.73
C PRO A 181 35.09 -8.33 -7.22
N ASP A 182 36.16 -7.81 -7.82
CA ASP A 182 36.18 -6.48 -8.45
C ASP A 182 35.71 -6.55 -9.92
N ASN A 183 34.41 -6.77 -10.12
CA ASN A 183 33.81 -6.77 -11.45
C ASN A 183 33.67 -5.33 -12.01
N PRO A 184 33.58 -5.15 -13.35
CA PRO A 184 33.51 -3.82 -13.97
C PRO A 184 32.37 -2.93 -13.46
N GLU A 185 31.25 -3.55 -13.10
CA GLU A 185 30.05 -2.86 -12.64
C GLU A 185 30.17 -2.29 -11.23
N ARG A 186 31.18 -2.73 -10.46
CA ARG A 186 31.35 -2.37 -9.05
C ARG A 186 32.03 -1.03 -8.85
N PHE A 187 31.56 -0.22 -7.91
CA PHE A 187 32.31 0.96 -7.48
C PHE A 187 33.49 0.57 -6.59
N ASP A 188 34.71 1.02 -6.91
CA ASP A 188 35.92 0.64 -6.15
C ASP A 188 36.29 1.64 -5.06
N PHE A 189 36.10 2.93 -5.33
CA PHE A 189 36.53 4.03 -4.49
C PHE A 189 35.37 4.64 -3.70
N PHE A 190 34.26 4.98 -4.37
CA PHE A 190 33.10 5.59 -3.72
C PHE A 190 32.14 4.53 -3.20
N ARG A 191 31.58 4.79 -2.00
CA ARG A 191 30.57 3.92 -1.39
C ARG A 191 29.21 4.15 -2.03
N ILE A 192 29.07 3.69 -3.27
CA ILE A 192 27.86 3.80 -4.08
C ILE A 192 27.31 2.40 -4.35
N VAL A 193 25.99 2.29 -4.35
CA VAL A 193 25.24 1.18 -4.93
C VAL A 193 24.17 1.74 -5.86
N LEU A 194 23.91 1.02 -6.94
CA LEU A 194 22.85 1.36 -7.90
C LEU A 194 21.67 0.40 -7.77
N GLY A 195 20.50 0.83 -8.26
CA GLY A 195 19.41 -0.07 -8.59
C GLY A 195 19.81 -1.02 -9.72
N SER A 196 19.18 -2.18 -9.77
CA SER A 196 19.40 -3.22 -10.78
C SER A 196 18.82 -2.88 -12.15
N GLU A 197 17.77 -2.05 -12.20
CA GLU A 197 17.12 -1.64 -13.43
C GLU A 197 17.34 -0.15 -13.71
N GLY A 198 17.67 0.14 -14.97
CA GLY A 198 17.78 1.50 -15.48
C GLY A 198 16.54 1.91 -16.26
N PHE A 199 16.15 3.18 -16.16
CA PHE A 199 15.00 3.74 -16.87
C PHE A 199 15.40 4.77 -17.92
N MET A 200 14.64 4.80 -19.01
CA MET A 200 14.85 5.72 -20.13
C MET A 200 13.54 6.29 -20.70
N THR A 201 12.39 5.66 -20.44
CA THR A 201 11.09 6.09 -20.96
C THR A 201 10.03 6.01 -19.89
N GLY A 202 9.29 7.09 -19.65
CA GLY A 202 8.22 7.14 -18.65
C GLY A 202 8.59 7.95 -17.40
N THR A 203 7.82 7.74 -16.34
CA THR A 203 7.96 8.43 -15.06
C THR A 203 8.14 7.43 -13.94
N TYR A 204 9.11 7.66 -13.07
CA TYR A 204 9.50 6.73 -12.01
C TYR A 204 9.59 7.47 -10.69
N SER A 205 9.21 6.80 -9.61
CA SER A 205 9.31 7.37 -8.27
C SER A 205 9.63 6.31 -7.24
N TRP A 206 10.43 6.69 -6.25
CA TRP A 206 10.69 5.87 -5.09
C TRP A 206 10.95 6.75 -3.87
N ASP A 207 10.65 6.18 -2.72
CA ASP A 207 10.80 6.82 -1.43
C ASP A 207 11.97 6.19 -0.69
N VAL A 208 12.76 7.03 -0.01
CA VAL A 208 13.94 6.62 0.74
C VAL A 208 13.87 7.18 2.15
N GLU A 209 13.96 6.31 3.14
CA GLU A 209 14.19 6.67 4.53
C GLU A 209 15.70 6.67 4.79
N VAL A 210 16.24 7.85 5.11
CA VAL A 210 17.69 8.02 5.30
C VAL A 210 18.15 7.77 6.74
N GLY A 211 17.21 7.63 7.67
CA GLY A 211 17.50 7.43 9.09
C GLY A 211 18.20 8.63 9.73
N ASP A 212 19.11 8.35 10.65
CA ASP A 212 19.94 9.32 11.38
C ASP A 212 21.33 9.54 10.72
N ASN A 213 21.48 9.12 9.47
CA ASN A 213 22.72 9.29 8.73
C ASN A 213 23.05 10.78 8.52
N THR A 214 24.30 11.16 8.80
CA THR A 214 24.80 12.54 8.63
C THR A 214 25.57 12.76 7.34
N ASP A 215 25.91 11.68 6.62
CA ASP A 215 26.78 11.70 5.45
C ASP A 215 26.33 10.68 4.40
N TRP A 216 25.40 11.12 3.55
CA TRP A 216 24.71 10.25 2.63
C TRP A 216 24.27 11.00 1.38
N PHE A 217 23.94 10.26 0.32
CA PHE A 217 23.25 10.82 -0.84
C PHE A 217 22.27 9.84 -1.47
N VAL A 218 21.26 10.40 -2.14
CA VAL A 218 20.29 9.69 -2.97
C VAL A 218 20.11 10.42 -4.29
N GLY A 219 19.84 9.68 -5.36
CA GLY A 219 19.63 10.28 -6.67
C GLY A 219 19.65 9.26 -7.78
N VAL A 220 20.20 9.65 -8.93
CA VAL A 220 20.34 8.80 -10.11
C VAL A 220 21.72 8.92 -10.74
N ALA A 221 22.22 7.81 -11.27
CA ALA A 221 23.44 7.74 -12.04
C ALA A 221 23.13 7.34 -13.49
N SER A 222 23.84 7.92 -14.44
CA SER A 222 23.80 7.47 -15.84
C SER A 222 24.45 6.09 -16.00
N GLN A 223 24.05 5.30 -17.00
CA GLN A 223 24.63 3.98 -17.28
C GLN A 223 26.15 4.03 -17.44
N ASP A 224 26.64 5.09 -18.08
CA ASP A 224 28.05 5.38 -18.35
C ASP A 224 28.76 6.12 -17.19
N VAL A 225 28.17 6.16 -16.00
CA VAL A 225 28.82 6.65 -14.78
C VAL A 225 30.16 5.96 -14.59
N GLN A 226 31.20 6.74 -14.30
CA GLN A 226 32.52 6.20 -14.03
C GLN A 226 32.52 5.51 -12.66
N ARG A 227 32.68 4.17 -12.67
CA ARG A 227 32.63 3.33 -11.47
C ARG A 227 33.99 3.12 -10.81
N LYS A 228 35.06 3.33 -11.57
CA LYS A 228 36.44 3.11 -11.12
C LYS A 228 37.18 4.42 -10.87
N GLY A 229 37.90 4.49 -9.76
CA GLY A 229 38.69 5.65 -9.34
C GLY A 229 37.86 6.77 -8.68
N ASN A 230 38.48 7.94 -8.53
CA ASN A 230 38.00 9.03 -7.67
C ASN A 230 37.18 10.14 -8.38
N HIS A 231 36.62 9.87 -9.56
CA HIS A 231 35.85 10.87 -10.33
C HIS A 231 34.53 10.28 -10.90
N PRO A 232 33.49 10.07 -10.08
CA PRO A 232 32.20 9.59 -10.56
C PRO A 232 31.50 10.80 -11.19
N SER A 233 31.55 10.88 -12.52
CA SER A 233 30.79 11.87 -13.28
C SER A 233 29.41 11.33 -13.66
N ARG A 234 28.45 12.21 -13.99
CA ARG A 234 27.08 11.83 -14.44
C ARG A 234 26.22 11.21 -13.35
N LEU A 235 26.32 11.79 -12.16
CA LEU A 235 25.49 11.54 -11.00
C LEU A 235 24.71 12.81 -10.66
N TRP A 236 23.40 12.68 -10.46
CA TRP A 236 22.52 13.75 -9.99
C TRP A 236 21.92 13.32 -8.66
N ARG A 237 22.18 14.10 -7.60
CA ARG A 237 21.87 13.67 -6.24
C ARG A 237 21.56 14.83 -5.32
N ILE A 238 20.82 14.51 -4.26
CA ILE A 238 20.82 15.29 -3.03
C ILE A 238 21.46 14.47 -1.93
N GLY A 239 21.90 15.12 -0.87
CA GLY A 239 22.49 14.42 0.26
C GLY A 239 22.76 15.31 1.44
N CYS A 240 23.33 14.71 2.46
CA CYS A 240 23.88 15.38 3.63
C CYS A 240 25.39 15.13 3.65
N ILE A 241 26.20 16.16 3.88
CA ILE A 241 27.65 16.04 4.11
C ILE A 241 27.99 16.93 5.30
N ASP A 242 28.66 16.35 6.30
CA ASP A 242 29.00 17.01 7.57
C ASP A 242 27.77 17.68 8.23
N GLY A 243 26.59 17.04 8.11
CA GLY A 243 25.32 17.57 8.64
C GLY A 243 24.66 18.66 7.80
N GLN A 244 25.26 19.08 6.68
CA GLN A 244 24.69 20.06 5.77
C GLN A 244 24.02 19.38 4.58
N TYR A 245 22.74 19.68 4.38
CA TYR A 245 21.96 19.13 3.28
C TYR A 245 22.22 19.94 2.01
N MET A 246 22.50 19.26 0.90
CA MET A 246 22.80 19.91 -0.37
C MET A 246 22.29 19.12 -1.58
N ALA A 247 21.95 19.84 -2.65
CA ALA A 247 21.77 19.28 -3.98
C ALA A 247 23.04 19.45 -4.81
N ARG A 248 23.41 18.43 -5.58
CA ARG A 248 24.45 18.47 -6.61
C ARG A 248 23.97 17.81 -7.89
N ALA A 249 23.91 18.62 -8.96
CA ALA A 249 23.80 18.16 -10.33
C ALA A 249 25.13 18.45 -11.02
N LEU A 250 25.88 17.44 -11.47
CA LEU A 250 27.16 17.64 -12.17
C LEU A 250 28.17 18.49 -11.36
N SER A 251 29.01 19.27 -12.07
CA SER A 251 29.99 20.23 -11.54
C SER A 251 29.35 21.58 -11.15
N GLU A 252 28.02 21.64 -10.99
CA GLU A 252 27.34 22.88 -10.58
C GLU A 252 27.59 23.19 -9.09
N PRO A 253 27.46 24.47 -8.67
CA PRO A 253 27.56 24.84 -7.27
C PRO A 253 26.52 24.09 -6.44
N SER A 254 26.92 23.61 -5.26
CA SER A 254 26.00 22.96 -4.33
C SER A 254 24.90 23.93 -3.88
N THR A 255 23.64 23.50 -3.96
CA THR A 255 22.50 24.26 -3.39
C THR A 255 22.22 23.77 -1.98
N VAL A 256 22.24 24.64 -0.98
CA VAL A 256 21.93 24.29 0.42
C VAL A 256 20.43 23.97 0.55
N LEU A 257 20.11 22.91 1.26
CA LEU A 257 18.76 22.41 1.49
C LEU A 257 18.44 22.39 3.00
N GLU A 258 17.16 22.29 3.34
CA GLU A 258 16.74 22.07 4.72
C GLU A 258 16.86 20.59 5.15
N PRO A 259 16.93 20.25 6.46
CA PRO A 259 17.06 18.87 6.95
C PRO A 259 15.88 17.94 6.63
N MET A 260 16.12 16.63 6.45
CA MET A 260 15.10 15.68 5.96
C MET A 260 15.29 14.28 6.53
N GLY A 261 14.17 13.62 6.86
CA GLY A 261 14.18 12.19 7.26
C GLY A 261 13.82 11.24 6.13
N LYS A 262 12.76 11.54 5.38
CA LYS A 262 12.29 10.73 4.24
C LYS A 262 12.25 11.56 2.96
N VAL A 263 12.84 11.03 1.91
CA VAL A 263 13.02 11.69 0.60
C VAL A 263 12.27 10.90 -0.46
N ALA A 264 11.38 11.57 -1.19
CA ALA A 264 10.80 11.03 -2.42
C ALA A 264 11.59 11.53 -3.62
N VAL A 265 12.01 10.61 -4.48
CA VAL A 265 12.69 10.88 -5.74
C VAL A 265 11.69 10.67 -6.87
N TYR A 266 11.63 11.62 -7.80
CA TYR A 266 10.75 11.59 -8.96
C TYR A 266 11.54 11.86 -10.23
N VAL A 267 11.43 10.97 -11.20
CA VAL A 267 12.08 11.10 -12.51
C VAL A 267 11.01 11.17 -13.58
N ASP A 268 11.06 12.21 -14.40
CA ASP A 268 10.28 12.31 -15.64
C ASP A 268 11.25 12.28 -16.82
N CYS A 269 11.40 11.10 -17.42
CA CYS A 269 12.32 10.91 -18.55
C CYS A 269 11.90 11.74 -19.78
N PRO A 270 10.62 11.77 -20.21
CA PRO A 270 10.17 12.63 -21.30
C PRO A 270 10.44 14.13 -21.08
N ALA A 271 10.23 14.64 -19.86
CA ALA A 271 10.47 16.04 -19.54
C ALA A 271 11.94 16.35 -19.25
N GLY A 272 12.77 15.34 -19.01
CA GLY A 272 14.18 15.53 -18.63
C GLY A 272 14.35 16.10 -17.23
N THR A 273 13.51 15.69 -16.28
CA THR A 273 13.53 16.25 -14.92
C THR A 273 13.75 15.19 -13.86
N LEU A 274 14.56 15.54 -12.85
CA LEU A 274 14.76 14.79 -11.63
C LEU A 274 14.40 15.71 -10.46
N SER A 275 13.32 15.39 -9.77
CA SER A 275 12.78 16.18 -8.67
C SER A 275 12.87 15.43 -7.35
N PHE A 276 13.14 16.16 -6.29
CA PHE A 276 13.25 15.65 -4.93
C PHE A 276 12.22 16.34 -4.04
N TYR A 277 11.56 15.55 -3.20
CA TYR A 277 10.55 16.02 -2.26
C TYR A 277 10.84 15.49 -0.85
N ARG A 278 10.54 16.30 0.17
CA ARG A 278 10.50 15.85 1.56
C ARG A 278 9.12 15.26 1.79
N VAL A 279 9.08 14.06 2.36
CA VAL A 279 7.83 13.42 2.76
C VAL A 279 7.50 13.85 4.19
N SER A 280 6.38 14.56 4.39
CA SER A 280 5.91 15.01 5.70
C SER A 280 4.44 14.64 5.89
N SER A 281 4.18 13.69 6.79
CA SER A 281 2.86 13.07 6.97
C SER A 281 2.27 12.66 5.61
N ASP A 282 1.26 13.39 5.10
CA ASP A 282 0.58 13.10 3.83
C ASP A 282 0.90 14.12 2.72
N THR A 283 1.95 14.92 2.88
CA THR A 283 2.33 15.98 1.94
C THR A 283 3.76 15.82 1.43
N LEU A 284 3.93 16.05 0.12
CA LEU A 284 5.23 16.15 -0.52
C LEU A 284 5.63 17.62 -0.62
N ILE A 285 6.70 18.01 0.05
CA ILE A 285 7.25 19.36 -0.01
C ILE A 285 8.38 19.35 -1.03
N HIS A 286 8.25 20.12 -2.11
CA HIS A 286 9.30 20.23 -3.13
C HIS A 286 10.59 20.81 -2.54
N ILE A 287 11.72 20.23 -2.96
CA ILE A 287 13.05 20.60 -2.46
C ILE A 287 13.89 21.17 -3.59
N TYR A 288 14.03 20.38 -4.65
CA TYR A 288 14.99 20.63 -5.70
C TYR A 288 14.57 19.87 -6.96
N THR A 289 14.85 20.48 -8.11
CA THR A 289 14.68 19.83 -9.41
C THR A 289 15.91 20.11 -10.26
N ALA A 290 16.56 19.04 -10.73
CA ALA A 290 17.55 19.11 -11.78
C ALA A 290 16.85 18.94 -13.14
N ASN A 291 17.21 19.80 -14.09
CA ASN A 291 16.83 19.64 -15.49
C ASN A 291 18.03 19.08 -16.24
N THR A 292 17.85 17.97 -16.95
CA THR A 292 18.94 17.32 -17.67
C THR A 292 18.41 16.55 -18.87
N LYS A 293 19.22 16.50 -19.93
CA LYS A 293 18.91 15.69 -21.09
C LYS A 293 19.47 14.29 -20.85
N PHE A 294 18.59 13.37 -20.49
CA PHE A 294 18.96 11.96 -20.33
C PHE A 294 19.29 11.36 -21.69
N THR A 295 20.55 11.00 -21.91
CA THR A 295 21.01 10.33 -23.16
C THR A 295 21.24 8.84 -22.99
N GLU A 296 21.38 8.39 -21.75
CA GLU A 296 21.61 7.00 -21.37
C GLU A 296 20.59 6.59 -20.31
N PRO A 297 20.35 5.28 -20.11
CA PRO A 297 19.53 4.79 -19.01
C PRO A 297 20.03 5.28 -17.65
N LEU A 298 19.09 5.64 -16.78
CA LEU A 298 19.38 6.13 -15.44
C LEU A 298 19.07 5.06 -14.41
N TYR A 299 19.98 4.88 -13.46
CA TYR A 299 19.85 3.95 -12.37
C TYR A 299 19.65 4.73 -11.07
N PRO A 300 18.71 4.34 -10.19
CA PRO A 300 18.66 4.84 -8.81
C PRO A 300 20.02 4.67 -8.16
N GLY A 301 20.51 5.69 -7.46
CA GLY A 301 21.83 5.69 -6.84
C GLY A 301 21.76 6.10 -5.38
N PHE A 302 22.47 5.35 -4.54
CA PHE A 302 22.53 5.53 -3.10
C PHE A 302 23.98 5.47 -2.65
N GLY A 303 24.35 6.26 -1.66
CA GLY A 303 25.69 6.13 -1.10
C GLY A 303 25.96 6.97 0.12
N PHE A 304 27.19 6.81 0.60
CA PHE A 304 27.66 7.34 1.87
C PHE A 304 29.03 7.98 1.71
N ASP A 305 29.23 9.14 2.34
CA ASP A 305 30.55 9.79 2.32
C ASP A 305 31.39 9.37 3.55
N ASN A 306 30.76 9.05 4.69
CA ASN A 306 31.45 8.51 5.88
C ASN A 306 31.22 7.01 6.11
N LYS A 307 32.09 6.41 6.95
CA LYS A 307 32.11 4.95 7.24
C LYS A 307 31.12 4.51 8.30
N THR A 308 30.47 5.45 8.98
CA THR A 308 29.51 5.19 10.05
C THR A 308 28.13 5.56 9.56
N GLY A 309 27.17 4.64 9.65
CA GLY A 309 25.81 4.94 9.25
C GLY A 309 24.83 3.83 9.59
N SER A 310 23.61 4.25 9.89
CA SER A 310 22.44 3.37 10.00
C SER A 310 21.98 2.94 8.61
N TRP A 311 21.00 2.03 8.58
CA TRP A 311 20.36 1.62 7.33
C TRP A 311 19.71 2.82 6.63
N MET A 312 20.01 2.98 5.34
CA MET A 312 19.21 3.74 4.39
C MET A 312 18.34 2.74 3.65
N SER A 313 17.03 2.98 3.62
CA SER A 313 16.05 1.98 3.19
C SER A 313 15.08 2.55 2.15
N LEU A 314 14.82 1.76 1.12
CA LEU A 314 13.69 2.00 0.22
C LEU A 314 12.39 1.73 0.97
N CYS A 315 11.44 2.65 0.86
CA CYS A 315 10.11 2.43 1.43
C CYS A 315 9.28 1.55 0.50
N SER A 316 8.65 0.54 1.08
CA SER A 316 7.66 -0.29 0.40
C SER A 316 6.37 0.48 0.14
N LEU A 317 5.74 0.20 -1.01
CA LEU A 317 4.37 0.62 -1.33
C LEU A 317 3.33 -0.39 -0.82
#